data_AF-A0A8X6MRA7-F1
#
_entry.id   AF-A0A8X6MRA7-F1
#
_cell.length_a   1.000
_cell.length_b   1.000
_cell.length_c   1.000
_cell.angle_alpha   90.00
_cell.angle_beta   90.00
_cell.angle_gamma   90.00
#
_symmetry.space_group_name_H-M   'P 1'
#
loop_
_entity.id
_entity.type
_entity.pdbx_description
1 polymer ?
#
loop_
_entity_poly.entity_id
_entity_poly.type
_entity_poly.pdbx_seq_one_letter_code
_entity_poly.pdbx_strand_id
1 'polypeptide(L)'
;MCDVGTKYMVNAISYLDSHTQAKGIPLTSYFIEDFTRSIHGTNRNITMDNWFASIPLSEKKFMQPMYLTIVGALRKNKKVILPELLQLRS
;
A
#
# COMPACT_ATOMS: atom_id res chain seq x y z
N MET A 1 -1.20 -7.12 -8.30
CA MET A 1 -1.98 -5.90 -8.59
C MET A 1 -2.93 -6.18 -9.74
N CYS A 2 -4.22 -5.94 -9.54
CA CYS A 2 -5.24 -6.18 -10.56
C CYS A 2 -6.09 -4.93 -10.75
N ASP A 3 -6.61 -4.75 -11.97
CA ASP A 3 -7.64 -3.76 -12.24
C ASP A 3 -8.98 -4.20 -11.61
N VAL A 4 -9.67 -3.27 -10.97
CA VAL A 4 -10.88 -3.59 -10.21
C VAL A 4 -12.09 -3.89 -11.10
N GLY A 5 -12.20 -3.26 -12.27
CA GLY A 5 -13.34 -3.43 -13.17
C GLY A 5 -13.23 -4.71 -13.99
N THR A 6 -12.10 -4.86 -14.68
CA THR A 6 -11.85 -5.97 -15.60
C THR A 6 -11.31 -7.23 -14.93
N LYS A 7 -10.88 -7.11 -13.66
CA LYS A 7 -10.14 -8.17 -12.93
C LYS A 7 -8.82 -8.58 -13.61
N TYR A 8 -8.33 -7.76 -14.54
CA TYR A 8 -7.10 -8.03 -15.25
C TYR A 8 -5.88 -7.90 -14.33
N MET A 9 -5.00 -8.90 -14.38
CA MET A 9 -3.76 -8.92 -13.61
C MET A 9 -2.73 -8.01 -14.26
N VAL A 10 -2.47 -6.86 -13.64
CA VAL A 10 -1.54 -5.85 -14.18
C VAL A 10 -0.09 -6.18 -13.82
N ASN A 11 0.16 -6.66 -12.60
CA ASN A 11 1.51 -6.97 -12.14
C ASN A 11 1.50 -8.00 -10.99
N ALA A 12 2.54 -8.82 -10.87
CA ALA A 12 2.78 -9.68 -9.72
C ALA A 12 4.28 -9.94 -9.46
N ILE A 13 4.57 -10.25 -8.20
CA ILE A 13 5.91 -10.49 -7.68
C ILE A 13 5.78 -11.65 -6.71
N SER A 14 6.66 -12.64 -6.82
CA SER A 14 6.69 -13.78 -5.91
C SER A 14 7.40 -13.39 -4.61
N TYR A 15 6.79 -13.75 -3.47
CA TYR A 15 7.45 -13.69 -2.16
C TYR A 15 8.26 -14.99 -1.96
N LEU A 16 9.56 -14.87 -1.70
CA LEU A 16 10.49 -15.99 -1.54
C LEU A 16 11.00 -16.13 -0.10
N ASP A 17 10.23 -15.63 0.86
CA ASP A 17 10.57 -15.61 2.28
C ASP A 17 11.97 -15.04 2.53
N SER A 18 12.87 -15.81 3.15
CA SER A 18 14.26 -15.44 3.45
C SER A 18 15.08 -15.02 2.22
N HIS A 19 14.68 -15.44 1.02
CA HIS A 19 15.37 -15.10 -0.22
C HIS A 19 14.80 -13.84 -0.89
N THR A 20 13.79 -13.19 -0.30
CA THR A 20 13.25 -11.93 -0.82
C THR A 20 14.25 -10.79 -0.57
N GLN A 21 14.94 -10.34 -1.62
CA GLN A 21 15.93 -9.27 -1.50
C GLN A 21 15.29 -7.87 -1.49
N ALA A 22 14.83 -7.43 -0.32
CA ALA A 22 14.19 -6.13 -0.13
C ALA A 22 15.18 -4.94 -0.03
N LYS A 23 16.48 -5.15 -0.27
CA LYS A 23 17.53 -4.10 -0.28
C LYS A 23 17.54 -3.20 0.98
N GLY A 24 17.23 -3.77 2.15
CA GLY A 24 17.17 -3.04 3.42
C GLY A 24 15.91 -2.19 3.62
N ILE A 25 14.95 -2.22 2.68
CA ILE A 25 13.66 -1.54 2.77
C ILE A 25 12.64 -2.47 3.45
N PRO A 26 11.70 -1.97 4.27
CA PRO A 26 10.59 -2.78 4.75
C PRO A 26 9.83 -3.46 3.61
N LEU A 27 9.55 -4.76 3.75
CA LEU A 27 8.92 -5.59 2.71
C LEU A 27 7.67 -4.95 2.11
N THR A 28 6.80 -4.39 2.96
CA THR A 28 5.59 -3.68 2.52
C THR A 28 5.88 -2.58 1.50
N SER A 29 6.87 -1.71 1.79
CA SER A 29 7.23 -0.59 0.91
C SER A 29 7.88 -1.09 -0.37
N TYR A 30 8.77 -2.09 -0.25
CA TYR A 30 9.41 -2.75 -1.39
C TYR A 30 8.38 -3.30 -2.38
N PHE A 31 7.42 -4.10 -1.90
CA PHE A 31 6.40 -4.71 -2.75
C PHE A 31 5.47 -3.66 -3.38
N ILE A 32 5.04 -2.67 -2.62
CA ILE A 32 4.18 -1.60 -3.14
C ILE A 32 4.87 -0.84 -4.27
N GLU A 33 6.12 -0.44 -4.08
CA GLU A 33 6.89 0.30 -5.07
C GLU A 33 7.07 -0.48 -6.37
N ASP A 34 7.33 -1.78 -6.26
CA ASP A 34 7.53 -2.66 -7.40
C ASP A 34 6.19 -3.00 -8.09
N PHE A 35 5.13 -3.30 -7.32
CA PHE A 35 3.79 -3.57 -7.86
C PHE A 35 3.22 -2.40 -8.64
N THR A 36 3.37 -1.18 -8.10
CA THR A 36 2.72 0.03 -8.62
C THR A 36 3.55 0.77 -9.66
N ARG A 37 4.78 0.32 -9.93
CA ARG A 37 5.74 0.98 -10.84
C ARG A 37 5.14 1.34 -12.20
N SER A 38 4.34 0.44 -12.78
CA SER A 38 3.73 0.64 -14.10
C SER A 38 2.63 1.70 -14.13
N ILE A 39 2.16 2.16 -12.97
CA ILE A 39 1.05 3.12 -12.85
C ILE A 39 1.45 4.40 -12.10
N HIS A 40 2.74 4.61 -11.82
CA HIS A 40 3.23 5.89 -11.27
C HIS A 40 2.93 7.03 -12.26
N GLY A 41 2.59 8.22 -11.77
CA GLY A 41 2.25 9.38 -12.60
C GLY A 41 0.83 9.38 -13.18
N THR A 42 0.04 8.33 -12.95
CA THR A 42 -1.28 8.17 -13.59
C THR A 42 -2.44 8.74 -12.78
N ASN A 43 -2.20 9.23 -11.55
CA ASN A 43 -3.22 9.72 -10.62
C ASN A 43 -4.32 8.68 -10.30
N ARG A 44 -4.02 7.39 -10.45
CA ARG A 44 -4.96 6.31 -10.10
C ARG A 44 -5.05 6.10 -8.59
N ASN A 45 -6.17 5.51 -8.19
CA ASN A 45 -6.40 5.04 -6.82
C ASN A 45 -6.04 3.56 -6.68
N ILE A 46 -5.44 3.20 -5.54
CA ILE A 46 -5.12 1.82 -5.18
C ILE A 46 -5.89 1.45 -3.92
N THR A 47 -6.70 0.40 -4.02
CA THR A 47 -7.30 -0.24 -2.84
C THR A 47 -6.39 -1.36 -2.34
N MET A 48 -6.03 -1.34 -1.05
CA MET A 48 -5.11 -2.31 -0.46
C MET A 48 -5.56 -2.80 0.93
N ASP A 49 -5.06 -3.96 1.32
CA ASP A 49 -5.30 -4.52 2.65
C ASP A 49 -4.49 -3.80 3.76
N ASN A 50 -4.71 -4.23 5.00
CA ASN A 50 -4.08 -3.63 6.18
C ASN A 50 -2.59 -3.94 6.36
N TRP A 51 -2.05 -4.92 5.64
CA TRP A 51 -0.64 -5.27 5.65
C TRP A 51 0.16 -4.29 4.80
N PHE A 52 -0.46 -3.74 3.75
CA PHE A 52 0.11 -2.73 2.87
C PHE A 52 -0.15 -1.29 3.32
N ALA A 53 -1.28 -1.03 3.98
CA ALA A 53 -1.68 0.31 4.37
C ALA A 53 -0.81 0.92 5.49
N SER A 54 -0.21 2.08 5.21
CA SER A 54 0.61 2.84 6.17
C SER A 54 0.56 4.33 5.86
N ILE A 55 0.16 5.14 6.85
CA ILE A 55 0.06 6.60 6.73
C ILE A 55 1.37 7.27 6.27
N PRO A 56 2.55 7.03 6.90
CA PRO A 56 3.78 7.66 6.44
C PRO A 56 4.20 7.23 5.02
N LEU A 57 3.75 6.07 4.55
CA LEU A 57 3.99 5.64 3.17
C LEU A 57 3.10 6.41 2.20
N SER A 58 1.83 6.61 2.55
CA SER A 58 0.87 7.40 1.77
C SER A 58 1.35 8.83 1.52
N GLU A 59 1.73 9.52 2.59
CA GLU A 59 2.12 10.93 2.52
C GLU A 59 3.46 11.12 1.81
N LYS A 60 4.44 10.25 2.08
CA LYS A 60 5.83 10.44 1.60
C LYS A 60 6.14 9.83 0.24
N LYS A 61 5.34 8.86 -0.24
CA LYS A 61 5.64 8.14 -1.47
C LYS A 61 4.49 8.16 -2.48
N PHE A 62 3.26 7.90 -2.02
CA PHE A 62 2.13 7.82 -2.94
C PHE A 62 1.74 9.17 -3.52
N MET A 63 1.60 10.22 -2.71
CA MET A 63 1.22 11.55 -3.21
C MET A 63 2.32 12.17 -4.09
N GLN A 64 3.57 12.13 -3.61
CA GLN A 64 4.76 12.50 -4.36
C GLN A 64 5.89 11.54 -3.98
N PRO A 65 6.71 11.02 -4.91
CA PRO A 65 6.74 11.29 -6.35
C PRO A 65 5.84 10.37 -7.20
N MET A 66 5.08 9.44 -6.61
CA MET A 66 4.36 8.42 -7.41
C MET A 66 3.05 8.91 -8.02
N TYR A 67 2.48 10.03 -7.55
CA TYR A 67 1.19 10.57 -8.01
C TYR A 67 0.08 9.50 -8.05
N LEU A 68 -0.12 8.88 -6.89
CA LEU A 68 -1.10 7.82 -6.64
C LEU A 68 -1.84 8.13 -5.33
N THR A 69 -3.08 7.68 -5.24
CA THR A 69 -3.86 7.76 -3.99
C THR A 69 -4.16 6.36 -3.48
N ILE A 70 -4.38 6.22 -2.17
CA ILE A 70 -4.66 4.92 -1.56
C ILE A 70 -5.96 4.92 -0.77
N VAL A 71 -6.62 3.78 -0.75
CA VAL A 71 -7.72 3.44 0.15
C VAL A 71 -7.40 2.09 0.78
N GLY A 72 -7.44 1.99 2.10
CA GLY A 72 -7.15 0.73 2.78
C GLY A 72 -7.50 0.77 4.24
N ALA A 73 -7.68 -0.42 4.82
CA ALA A 73 -7.94 -0.55 6.25
C ALA A 73 -6.64 -0.39 7.05
N LEU A 74 -6.68 0.32 8.17
CA LEU A 74 -5.56 0.38 9.10
C LEU A 74 -5.77 -0.58 10.28
N ARG A 75 -4.69 -1.19 10.78
CA ARG A 75 -4.76 -2.00 12.00
C ARG A 75 -5.01 -1.10 13.22
N LYS A 76 -5.90 -1.52 14.11
CA LYS A 76 -6.31 -0.75 15.31
C LYS A 76 -5.15 -0.37 16.23
N ASN A 77 -4.06 -1.13 16.23
CA ASN A 77 -2.89 -0.89 17.07
C ASN A 77 -1.96 0.22 16.53
N LYS A 78 -2.31 0.89 15.43
CA LYS A 78 -1.50 1.99 14.89
C LYS A 78 -1.71 3.25 15.76
N LYS A 79 -0.62 3.76 16.32
CA LYS A 79 -0.59 4.95 17.20
C LYS A 79 -1.13 6.25 16.58
N VAL A 80 -1.22 6.30 15.25
CA VAL A 80 -1.72 7.48 14.52
C VAL A 80 -3.25 7.57 14.57
N ILE A 81 -3.93 6.47 14.91
CA ILE A 81 -5.39 6.47 15.05
C ILE A 81 -5.76 7.21 16.33
N LEU A 82 -6.60 8.23 16.18
CA LEU A 82 -7.14 9.00 17.29
C LEU A 82 -7.91 8.08 18.27
N PRO A 83 -7.72 8.19 19.60
CA PRO A 83 -8.39 7.34 20.58
C PRO A 83 -9.91 7.35 20.47
N GLU A 84 -10.50 8.48 20.09
CA GLU A 84 -11.93 8.66 19.88
C GLU A 84 -12.45 7.75 18.76
N LEU A 85 -11.65 7.51 17.73
CA LEU A 85 -11.97 6.59 16.63
C LEU A 85 -11.92 5.11 17.05
N LEU A 86 -11.22 4.79 18.14
CA LEU A 86 -11.15 3.42 18.68
C LEU A 86 -12.36 3.08 19.55
N GLN A 87 -13.03 4.10 20.10
CA GLN A 87 -14.20 3.95 20.97
C GLN A 87 -15.51 3.85 20.19
N LEU A 88 -15.53 4.33 18.93
CA LEU A 88 -16.63 4.13 18.01
C LEU A 88 -16.81 2.64 17.70
N ARG A 89 -17.76 2.01 18.38
CA ARG A 89 -18.29 0.70 18.00
C ARG A 89 -19.27 0.91 16.86
N SER A 90 -19.01 0.28 15.71
CA SER A 90 -19.96 0.12 14.61
C SER A 90 -21.06 -0.87 14.99
#